data_AF-W7MUU2-F1
#
_entry.id   AF-W7MUU2-F1
#
_cell.length_a   1.000
_cell.length_b   1.000
_cell.length_c   1.000
_cell.angle_alpha   90.00
_cell.angle_beta   90.00
_cell.angle_gamma   90.00
#
_symmetry.space_group_name_H-M   'P 1'
#
loop_
_entity.id
_entity.type
_entity.pdbx_description
1 polymer ?
#
loop_
_entity_poly.entity_id
_entity_poly.type
_entity_poly.pdbx_seq_one_letter_code
_entity_poly.pdbx_strand_id
1 'polypeptide(L)'
;MLEHIEGRLTFPSPPAANCLFDETTAWYYFLADIATRRLINRIIDAKVEISACPSEAQARSLLRLYEGFGSQLQDWYLSLPPEISFPPPDATTALEPNIYKSILRSRYLFIKELLCRPFVRLCLNYDLELSSALEDEIVSIASQGLQYRAWRLKAMDRMNKIDHGLWIWIRNSTGCSMILIGAARSLQFQSTTVSRRLVLPQDWREIVVSFLNGLEKYARETRGGVASLYRLGRCGLNGF
;
A
#
# COMPACT_ATOMS: atom_id res chain seq x y z
N MET A 1 -5.91 -41.72 6.08
CA MET A 1 -6.92 -40.69 6.38
C MET A 1 -6.17 -39.42 6.72
N LEU A 2 -6.03 -38.52 5.75
CA LEU A 2 -5.52 -37.16 5.99
C LEU A 2 -6.71 -36.34 6.47
N GLU A 3 -6.72 -35.98 7.75
CA GLU A 3 -7.70 -35.04 8.28
C GLU A 3 -7.50 -33.70 7.57
N HIS A 4 -8.48 -33.37 6.74
CA HIS A 4 -8.64 -32.07 6.11
C HIS A 4 -8.98 -31.08 7.22
N ILE A 5 -7.96 -30.47 7.83
CA ILE A 5 -8.15 -29.35 8.75
C ILE A 5 -8.52 -28.14 7.88
N GLU A 6 -9.78 -28.06 7.47
CA GLU A 6 -10.47 -26.82 7.15
C GLU A 6 -10.75 -26.04 8.45
N GLY A 7 -9.69 -25.87 9.25
CA GLY A 7 -9.70 -24.95 10.37
C GLY A 7 -9.63 -23.55 9.80
N ARG A 8 -10.79 -22.92 9.60
CA ARG A 8 -10.89 -21.47 9.44
C ARG A 8 -9.97 -20.86 10.51
N LEU A 9 -8.97 -20.06 10.11
CA LEU A 9 -8.04 -19.44 11.04
C LEU A 9 -8.84 -18.59 12.04
N THR A 10 -9.17 -19.15 13.19
CA THR A 10 -9.90 -18.45 14.24
C THR A 10 -8.92 -17.61 15.02
N PHE A 11 -9.20 -16.32 15.14
CA PHE A 11 -8.46 -15.44 16.02
C PHE A 11 -8.50 -16.01 17.45
N PRO A 12 -7.37 -16.10 18.17
CA PRO A 12 -7.37 -16.65 19.51
C PRO A 12 -8.23 -15.79 20.45
N SER A 13 -8.69 -16.37 21.56
CA SER A 13 -9.39 -15.62 22.63
C SER A 13 -8.40 -15.06 23.66
N PRO A 14 -8.69 -13.89 24.27
CA PRO A 14 -7.82 -13.29 25.29
C PRO A 14 -7.69 -14.20 26.53
N PRO A 15 -6.55 -14.18 27.25
CA PRO A 15 -6.24 -15.11 28.33
C PRO A 15 -7.04 -14.94 29.65
N ALA A 16 -8.06 -14.08 29.70
CA ALA A 16 -8.97 -13.99 30.85
C ALA A 16 -10.37 -13.48 30.46
N ALA A 17 -11.42 -14.01 31.06
CA ALA A 17 -12.81 -13.61 30.82
C ALA A 17 -13.19 -12.24 31.42
N ASN A 18 -12.30 -11.63 32.21
CA ASN A 18 -12.59 -10.42 33.01
C ASN A 18 -11.73 -9.20 32.62
N CYS A 19 -11.08 -9.20 31.45
CA CYS A 19 -10.34 -8.03 30.96
C CYS A 19 -11.30 -6.87 30.67
N LEU A 20 -10.86 -5.65 30.95
CA LEU A 20 -11.58 -4.45 30.53
C LEU A 20 -11.70 -4.44 28.99
N PHE A 21 -12.77 -3.85 28.46
CA PHE A 21 -13.04 -3.80 27.02
C PHE A 21 -11.83 -3.24 26.22
N ASP A 22 -11.16 -2.23 26.78
CA ASP A 22 -9.97 -1.61 26.18
C ASP A 22 -8.77 -2.55 26.14
N GLU A 23 -8.58 -3.40 27.16
CA GLU A 23 -7.50 -4.39 27.21
C GLU A 23 -7.72 -5.50 26.19
N THR A 24 -8.96 -5.97 26.05
CA THR A 24 -9.34 -6.96 25.04
C THR A 24 -9.12 -6.42 23.63
N THR A 25 -9.54 -5.18 23.37
CA THR A 25 -9.35 -4.52 22.06
C THR A 25 -7.86 -4.35 21.75
N ALA A 26 -7.07 -3.90 22.73
CA ALA A 26 -5.63 -3.75 22.56
C ALA A 26 -4.95 -5.11 22.30
N TRP A 27 -5.37 -6.17 23.00
CA TRP A 27 -4.87 -7.53 22.80
C TRP A 27 -5.13 -8.04 21.38
N TYR A 28 -6.37 -7.91 20.90
CA TYR A 28 -6.73 -8.26 19.53
C TYR A 28 -5.90 -7.46 18.52
N TYR A 29 -5.77 -6.14 18.75
CA TYR A 29 -4.97 -5.27 17.90
C TYR A 29 -3.51 -5.73 17.81
N PHE A 30 -2.85 -6.03 18.93
CA PHE A 30 -1.44 -6.41 18.91
C PHE A 30 -1.20 -7.72 18.16
N LEU A 31 -2.08 -8.71 18.33
CA LEU A 31 -1.99 -9.96 17.59
C LEU A 31 -2.20 -9.75 16.09
N ALA A 32 -3.19 -8.95 15.71
CA ALA A 32 -3.45 -8.63 14.31
C ALA A 32 -2.26 -7.89 13.69
N ASP A 33 -1.69 -6.94 14.44
CA ASP A 33 -0.55 -6.15 14.01
C ASP A 33 0.74 -6.98 13.86
N ILE A 34 1.01 -7.92 14.79
CA ILE A 34 2.12 -8.87 14.68
C ILE A 34 1.96 -9.76 13.44
N ALA A 35 0.74 -10.28 13.19
CA ALA A 35 0.46 -11.09 12.01
C ALA A 35 0.72 -10.30 10.71
N THR A 36 0.24 -9.05 10.61
CA THR A 36 0.54 -8.20 9.43
C THR A 36 2.02 -7.92 9.28
N ARG A 37 2.75 -7.69 10.38
CA ARG A 37 4.21 -7.49 10.35
C ARG A 37 4.93 -8.70 9.76
N ARG A 38 4.56 -9.91 10.19
CA ARG A 38 5.13 -11.15 9.64
C ARG A 38 4.81 -11.32 8.16
N LEU A 39 3.59 -11.00 7.74
CA LEU A 39 3.20 -11.02 6.33
C LEU A 39 4.01 -10.02 5.50
N ILE A 40 4.17 -8.78 5.98
CA ILE A 40 5.02 -7.76 5.34
C ILE A 40 6.45 -8.27 5.18
N ASN A 41 7.04 -8.84 6.21
CA ASN A 41 8.41 -9.36 6.15
C ASN A 41 8.52 -10.46 5.10
N ARG A 42 7.59 -11.43 5.06
CA ARG A 42 7.59 -12.49 4.05
C ARG A 42 7.46 -11.96 2.62
N ILE A 43 6.64 -10.92 2.40
CA ILE A 43 6.53 -10.26 1.09
C ILE A 43 7.85 -9.56 0.74
N ILE A 44 8.47 -8.89 1.71
CA ILE A 44 9.77 -8.22 1.53
C ILE A 44 10.88 -9.25 1.33
N ASP A 45 10.83 -10.44 1.90
CA ASP A 45 11.88 -11.45 1.77
C ASP A 45 11.75 -12.21 0.44
N ALA A 46 10.52 -12.36 -0.07
CA ALA A 46 10.25 -12.95 -1.37
C ALA A 46 10.68 -12.07 -2.57
N LYS A 47 11.53 -11.03 -2.36
CA LYS A 47 11.88 -10.00 -3.38
C LYS A 47 12.08 -10.64 -4.74
N VAL A 48 11.24 -10.23 -5.68
CA VAL A 48 11.51 -10.47 -7.09
C VAL A 48 12.44 -9.35 -7.54
N GLU A 49 13.73 -9.66 -7.69
CA GLU A 49 14.66 -8.74 -8.31
C GLU A 49 14.29 -8.55 -9.78
N ILE A 50 13.82 -7.34 -10.10
CA ILE A 50 13.55 -6.90 -11.47
C ILE A 50 14.74 -6.06 -11.91
N SER A 51 15.74 -6.72 -12.48
CA SER A 51 16.92 -6.07 -13.09
C SER A 51 16.78 -5.86 -14.59
N ALA A 52 15.90 -6.64 -15.25
CA ALA A 52 15.65 -6.59 -16.69
C ALA A 52 14.16 -6.81 -17.01
N CYS A 53 13.79 -6.69 -18.29
CA CYS A 53 12.45 -7.05 -18.77
C CYS A 53 12.18 -8.54 -18.46
N PRO A 54 11.04 -8.89 -17.84
CA PRO A 54 10.78 -10.26 -17.39
C PRO A 54 10.42 -11.16 -18.57
N SER A 55 10.90 -12.40 -18.52
CA SER A 55 10.32 -13.47 -19.34
C SER A 55 8.89 -13.80 -18.88
N GLU A 56 8.12 -14.46 -19.75
CA GLU A 56 6.76 -14.90 -19.42
C GLU A 56 6.70 -15.79 -18.16
N ALA A 57 7.68 -16.68 -17.99
CA ALA A 57 7.77 -17.53 -16.79
C ALA A 57 7.97 -16.69 -15.50
N GLN A 58 8.80 -15.65 -15.57
CA GLN A 58 9.03 -14.74 -14.44
C GLN A 58 7.79 -13.90 -14.13
N ALA A 59 7.11 -13.37 -15.16
CA ALA A 59 5.85 -12.64 -15.01
C ALA A 59 4.76 -13.51 -14.36
N ARG A 60 4.60 -14.77 -14.80
CA ARG A 60 3.66 -15.73 -14.18
C ARG A 60 4.06 -16.13 -12.76
N SER A 61 5.35 -16.18 -12.45
CA SER A 61 5.82 -16.40 -11.07
C SER A 61 5.44 -15.23 -10.17
N LEU A 62 5.60 -14.00 -10.66
CA LEU A 62 5.23 -12.79 -9.94
C LEU A 62 3.72 -12.71 -9.67
N LEU A 63 2.87 -13.10 -10.63
CA LEU A 63 1.42 -13.21 -10.43
C LEU A 63 1.06 -14.21 -9.34
N ARG A 64 1.66 -15.41 -9.36
CA ARG A 64 1.41 -16.42 -8.31
C ARG A 64 1.79 -15.91 -6.91
N LEU A 65 2.86 -15.14 -6.80
CA LEU A 65 3.22 -14.48 -5.53
C LEU A 65 2.19 -13.43 -5.13
N TYR A 66 1.73 -12.61 -6.07
CA TYR A 66 0.68 -11.62 -5.85
C TYR A 66 -0.61 -12.26 -5.33
N GLU A 67 -1.08 -13.32 -5.97
CA GLU A 67 -2.28 -14.06 -5.58
C GLU A 67 -2.10 -14.74 -4.22
N GLY A 68 -0.98 -15.45 -4.02
CA GLY A 68 -0.72 -16.19 -2.79
C GLY A 68 -0.61 -15.30 -1.55
N PHE A 69 0.03 -14.14 -1.65
CA PHE A 69 0.04 -13.17 -0.56
C PHE A 69 -1.26 -12.36 -0.47
N GLY A 70 -1.95 -12.14 -1.59
CA GLY A 70 -3.28 -11.53 -1.63
C GLY A 70 -4.31 -12.35 -0.85
N SER A 71 -4.31 -13.67 -1.02
CA SER A 71 -5.15 -14.60 -0.25
C SER A 71 -4.84 -14.52 1.24
N GLN A 72 -3.56 -14.59 1.62
CA GLN A 72 -3.16 -14.51 3.04
C GLN A 72 -3.56 -13.18 3.70
N LEU A 73 -3.49 -12.07 2.96
CA LEU A 73 -3.98 -10.78 3.45
C LEU A 73 -5.51 -10.80 3.63
N GLN A 74 -6.23 -11.45 2.71
CA GLN A 74 -7.67 -11.58 2.80
C GLN A 74 -8.08 -12.46 3.98
N ASP A 75 -7.42 -13.59 4.19
CA ASP A 75 -7.64 -14.49 5.32
C ASP A 75 -7.39 -13.76 6.64
N TRP A 76 -6.29 -13.00 6.72
CA TRP A 76 -6.02 -12.14 7.86
C TRP A 76 -7.16 -11.14 8.11
N TYR A 77 -7.63 -10.45 7.06
CA TYR A 77 -8.71 -9.45 7.19
C TYR A 77 -10.03 -10.07 7.65
N LEU A 78 -10.39 -11.23 7.09
CA LEU A 78 -11.60 -11.97 7.48
C LEU A 78 -11.52 -12.59 8.87
N SER A 79 -10.30 -12.81 9.39
CA SER A 79 -10.10 -13.33 10.74
C SER A 79 -10.27 -12.28 11.84
N LEU A 80 -10.34 -10.98 11.49
CA LEU A 80 -10.39 -9.91 12.49
C LEU A 80 -11.71 -9.95 13.27
N PRO A 81 -11.66 -9.86 14.62
CA PRO A 81 -12.86 -9.81 15.42
C PRO A 81 -13.56 -8.43 15.28
N PRO A 82 -14.88 -8.34 15.52
CA PRO A 82 -15.68 -7.13 15.25
C PRO A 82 -15.14 -5.84 15.90
N GLU A 83 -14.52 -5.96 17.06
CA GLU A 83 -13.97 -4.88 17.87
C GLU A 83 -12.85 -4.11 17.14
N ILE A 84 -12.07 -4.80 16.30
CA ILE A 84 -10.96 -4.22 15.52
C ILE A 84 -11.16 -4.35 14.01
N SER A 85 -12.28 -4.91 13.56
CA SER A 85 -12.66 -4.94 12.15
C SER A 85 -12.96 -3.53 11.63
N PHE A 86 -12.60 -3.28 10.38
CA PHE A 86 -12.71 -1.99 9.71
C PHE A 86 -13.25 -2.18 8.28
N PRO A 87 -13.94 -1.18 7.70
CA PRO A 87 -14.40 -1.28 6.32
C PRO A 87 -13.22 -1.35 5.36
N PRO A 88 -13.33 -2.11 4.25
CA PRO A 88 -12.32 -2.14 3.21
C PRO A 88 -11.99 -0.71 2.73
N PRO A 89 -10.71 -0.37 2.58
CA PRO A 89 -10.30 1.01 2.29
C PRO A 89 -10.63 1.49 0.87
N ASP A 90 -11.04 0.60 -0.02
CA ASP A 90 -11.67 0.89 -1.31
C ASP A 90 -13.16 1.28 -1.17
N ALA A 91 -13.82 0.96 -0.05
CA ALA A 91 -15.21 1.32 0.21
C ALA A 91 -15.39 2.76 0.72
N THR A 92 -14.37 3.31 1.39
CA THR A 92 -14.42 4.69 1.91
C THR A 92 -13.01 5.22 2.12
N THR A 93 -12.82 6.54 2.01
CA THR A 93 -11.61 7.26 2.45
C THR A 93 -11.84 8.06 3.73
N ALA A 94 -13.01 7.91 4.36
CA ALA A 94 -13.32 8.59 5.62
C ALA A 94 -12.32 8.22 6.72
N LEU A 95 -12.07 9.18 7.61
CA LEU A 95 -11.20 9.01 8.76
C LEU A 95 -11.80 7.96 9.71
N GLU A 96 -10.97 6.99 10.10
CA GLU A 96 -11.33 6.00 11.11
C GLU A 96 -11.00 6.57 12.50
N PRO A 97 -12.01 6.86 13.35
CA PRO A 97 -11.79 7.51 14.65
C PRO A 97 -11.09 6.58 15.64
N ASN A 98 -11.28 5.26 15.54
CA ASN A 98 -10.59 4.32 16.41
C ASN A 98 -9.13 4.14 15.94
N ILE A 99 -8.17 4.45 16.82
CA ILE A 99 -6.75 4.43 16.48
C ILE A 99 -6.27 3.04 16.04
N TYR A 100 -6.75 1.96 16.66
CA TYR A 100 -6.37 0.60 16.31
C TYR A 100 -6.88 0.22 14.92
N LYS A 101 -8.17 0.46 14.65
CA LYS A 101 -8.78 0.24 13.34
C LYS A 101 -8.09 1.06 12.26
N SER A 102 -7.77 2.32 12.55
CA SER A 102 -7.05 3.21 11.63
C SER A 102 -5.66 2.68 11.28
N ILE A 103 -4.91 2.18 12.27
CA ILE A 103 -3.60 1.57 12.05
C ILE A 103 -3.73 0.29 11.22
N LEU A 104 -4.64 -0.62 11.58
CA LEU A 104 -4.81 -1.90 10.87
C LEU A 104 -5.28 -1.69 9.42
N ARG A 105 -6.20 -0.73 9.20
CA ARG A 105 -6.63 -0.33 7.84
C ARG A 105 -5.47 0.26 7.05
N SER A 106 -4.63 1.09 7.67
CA SER A 106 -3.40 1.60 7.04
C SER A 106 -2.40 0.48 6.72
N ARG A 107 -2.30 -0.57 7.55
CA ARG A 107 -1.45 -1.76 7.30
C ARG A 107 -1.98 -2.57 6.13
N TYR A 108 -3.28 -2.80 6.08
CA TYR A 108 -3.92 -3.49 4.96
C TYR A 108 -3.66 -2.79 3.63
N LEU A 109 -3.89 -1.47 3.56
CA LEU A 109 -3.58 -0.67 2.37
C LEU A 109 -2.10 -0.71 2.01
N PHE A 110 -1.22 -0.67 3.00
CA PHE A 110 0.22 -0.76 2.76
C PHE A 110 0.59 -2.10 2.12
N ILE A 111 0.02 -3.22 2.57
CA ILE A 111 0.29 -4.54 1.98
C ILE A 111 -0.26 -4.62 0.56
N LYS A 112 -1.50 -4.17 0.31
CA LYS A 112 -2.06 -4.08 -1.06
C LYS A 112 -1.14 -3.29 -2.00
N GLU A 113 -0.67 -2.13 -1.55
CA GLU A 113 0.26 -1.30 -2.32
C GLU A 113 1.61 -1.99 -2.54
N LEU A 114 2.16 -2.64 -1.51
CA LEU A 114 3.42 -3.38 -1.54
C LEU A 114 3.38 -4.51 -2.58
N LEU A 115 2.28 -5.27 -2.64
CA LEU A 115 2.07 -6.35 -3.61
C LEU A 115 2.03 -5.84 -5.06
N CYS A 116 1.50 -4.64 -5.29
CA CYS A 116 1.44 -4.04 -6.63
C CYS A 116 2.75 -3.39 -7.09
N ARG A 117 3.73 -3.16 -6.20
CA ARG A 117 4.99 -2.44 -6.54
C ARG A 117 5.77 -3.06 -7.71
N PRO A 118 5.97 -4.39 -7.77
CA PRO A 118 6.72 -4.99 -8.87
C PRO A 118 6.06 -4.72 -10.22
N PHE A 119 4.72 -4.82 -10.30
CA PHE A 119 3.94 -4.55 -11.51
C PHE A 119 4.04 -3.10 -11.97
N VAL A 120 3.91 -2.14 -11.03
CA VAL A 120 4.12 -0.72 -11.34
C VAL A 120 5.53 -0.47 -11.87
N ARG A 121 6.54 -1.09 -11.26
CA ARG A 121 7.93 -0.99 -11.75
C ARG A 121 8.07 -1.57 -13.15
N LEU A 122 7.45 -2.70 -13.45
CA LEU A 122 7.47 -3.29 -14.78
C LEU A 122 6.90 -2.34 -15.83
N CYS A 123 5.68 -1.87 -15.64
CA CYS A 123 5.00 -0.99 -16.59
C CYS A 123 5.72 0.34 -16.83
N LEU A 124 6.41 0.87 -15.81
CA LEU A 124 7.10 2.17 -15.91
C LEU A 124 8.50 2.09 -16.53
N ASN A 125 9.14 0.92 -16.54
CA ASN A 125 10.56 0.82 -16.91
C ASN A 125 10.83 -0.08 -18.13
N TYR A 126 9.87 -0.90 -18.56
CA TYR A 126 10.07 -1.85 -19.65
C TYR A 126 8.89 -1.85 -20.63
N ASP A 127 9.20 -2.10 -21.89
CA ASP A 127 8.23 -2.63 -22.86
C ASP A 127 8.15 -4.14 -22.67
N LEU A 128 6.96 -4.64 -22.35
CA LEU A 128 6.76 -6.04 -22.01
C LEU A 128 6.58 -6.86 -23.29
N GLU A 129 7.40 -7.88 -23.47
CA GLU A 129 7.28 -8.84 -24.58
C GLU A 129 6.50 -10.07 -24.10
N LEU A 130 5.24 -9.87 -23.72
CA LEU A 130 4.37 -10.88 -23.12
C LEU A 130 3.14 -11.15 -24.00
N SER A 131 2.46 -12.26 -23.74
CA SER A 131 1.13 -12.45 -24.33
C SER A 131 0.17 -11.33 -23.90
N SER A 132 -0.72 -10.90 -24.81
CA SER A 132 -1.64 -9.79 -24.57
C SER A 132 -2.43 -9.96 -23.26
N ALA A 133 -2.94 -11.17 -22.99
CA ALA A 133 -3.71 -11.44 -21.78
C ALA A 133 -2.89 -11.23 -20.50
N LEU A 134 -1.61 -11.63 -20.51
CA LEU A 134 -0.71 -11.47 -19.37
C LEU A 134 -0.30 -10.00 -19.17
N GLU A 135 -0.06 -9.28 -20.26
CA GLU A 135 0.21 -7.83 -20.20
C GLU A 135 -0.99 -7.07 -19.62
N ASP A 136 -2.21 -7.39 -20.07
CA ASP A 136 -3.45 -6.77 -19.60
C ASP A 136 -3.64 -6.94 -18.10
N GLU A 137 -3.37 -8.14 -17.58
CA GLU A 137 -3.44 -8.44 -16.16
C GLU A 137 -2.40 -7.64 -15.35
N ILE A 138 -1.15 -7.57 -15.83
CA ILE A 138 -0.08 -6.78 -15.20
C ILE A 138 -0.44 -5.30 -15.16
N VAL A 139 -0.95 -4.74 -16.26
CA VAL A 139 -1.38 -3.34 -16.36
C VAL A 139 -2.54 -3.06 -15.41
N SER A 140 -3.50 -3.97 -15.30
CA SER A 140 -4.62 -3.86 -14.37
C SER A 140 -4.14 -3.81 -12.92
N ILE A 141 -3.26 -4.73 -12.51
CA ILE A 141 -2.69 -4.78 -11.16
C ILE A 141 -1.83 -3.53 -10.88
N ALA A 142 -1.05 -3.07 -11.85
CA ALA A 142 -0.24 -1.86 -11.72
C ALA A 142 -1.11 -0.62 -11.52
N SER A 143 -2.18 -0.47 -12.31
CA SER A 143 -3.16 0.62 -12.20
C SER A 143 -3.85 0.61 -10.83
N GLN A 144 -4.28 -0.56 -10.36
CA GLN A 144 -4.81 -0.72 -9.01
C GLN A 144 -3.77 -0.34 -7.93
N GLY A 145 -2.49 -0.63 -8.18
CA GLY A 145 -1.36 -0.17 -7.37
C GLY A 145 -1.27 1.35 -7.25
N LEU A 146 -1.55 2.10 -8.32
CA LEU A 146 -1.61 3.56 -8.30
C LEU A 146 -2.81 4.04 -7.49
N GLN A 147 -3.96 3.36 -7.62
CA GLN A 147 -5.15 3.65 -6.82
C GLN A 147 -4.91 3.44 -5.31
N TYR A 148 -4.27 2.35 -4.90
CA TYR A 148 -3.93 2.13 -3.49
C TYR A 148 -3.04 3.25 -2.93
N ARG A 149 -2.12 3.80 -3.73
CA ARG A 149 -1.27 4.94 -3.31
C ARG A 149 -2.09 6.21 -3.08
N ALA A 150 -3.03 6.50 -3.98
CA ALA A 150 -3.96 7.62 -3.82
C ALA A 150 -4.79 7.48 -2.53
N TRP A 151 -5.39 6.30 -2.29
CA TRP A 151 -6.12 6.06 -1.05
C TRP A 151 -5.25 6.18 0.21
N ARG A 152 -3.99 5.74 0.16
CA ARG A 152 -3.05 5.89 1.29
C ARG A 152 -2.73 7.36 1.60
N LEU A 153 -2.65 8.21 0.58
CA LEU A 153 -2.47 9.66 0.77
C LEU A 153 -3.72 10.31 1.35
N LYS A 154 -4.92 9.89 0.93
CA LYS A 154 -6.20 10.41 1.42
C LYS A 154 -6.55 9.94 2.84
N ALA A 155 -6.29 8.68 3.17
CA ALA A 155 -6.80 8.03 4.37
C ALA A 155 -6.14 8.49 5.68
N MET A 156 -5.18 9.42 5.64
CA MET A 156 -4.35 9.75 6.80
C MET A 156 -4.26 11.26 7.02
N ASP A 157 -5.07 11.79 7.93
CA ASP A 157 -4.86 13.12 8.53
C ASP A 157 -3.86 13.05 9.68
N ARG A 158 -2.64 12.53 9.40
CA ARG A 158 -1.58 12.43 10.42
C ARG A 158 -0.83 13.73 10.63
N MET A 159 -1.01 14.71 9.76
CA MET A 159 -0.18 15.91 9.77
C MET A 159 -0.37 16.71 11.06
N ASN A 160 -1.52 16.61 11.72
CA ASN A 160 -1.86 17.38 12.92
C ASN A 160 -1.42 16.73 14.25
N LYS A 161 -0.90 15.49 14.24
CA LYS A 161 -0.39 14.80 15.44
C LYS A 161 1.09 14.48 15.25
N ILE A 162 1.95 15.16 16.01
CA ILE A 162 3.39 14.89 16.02
C ILE A 162 3.64 13.69 16.94
N ASP A 163 3.70 12.51 16.36
CA ASP A 163 4.11 11.27 17.04
C ASP A 163 5.34 10.65 16.37
N HIS A 164 5.92 9.61 16.98
CA HIS A 164 7.10 8.91 16.43
C HIS A 164 6.84 8.28 15.05
N GLY A 165 5.58 8.05 14.68
CA GLY A 165 5.15 7.51 13.40
C GLY A 165 5.06 8.55 12.27
N LEU A 166 5.09 9.85 12.58
CA LEU A 166 4.94 10.92 11.60
C LEU A 166 6.05 10.86 10.53
N TRP A 167 7.32 10.78 10.92
CA TRP A 167 8.43 10.86 9.97
C TRP A 167 8.46 9.68 8.99
N ILE A 168 8.19 8.47 9.48
CA ILE A 168 8.09 7.29 8.62
C ILE A 168 6.88 7.37 7.70
N TRP A 169 5.77 7.93 8.17
CA TRP A 169 4.59 8.18 7.35
C TRP A 169 4.86 9.21 6.25
N ILE A 170 5.52 10.34 6.55
CA ILE A 170 5.89 11.36 5.56
C ILE A 170 6.75 10.77 4.45
N ARG A 171 7.78 9.98 4.80
CA ARG A 171 8.67 9.32 3.82
C ARG A 171 7.89 8.36 2.92
N ASN A 172 7.05 7.51 3.51
CA ASN A 172 6.25 6.56 2.73
C ASN A 172 5.23 7.26 1.82
N SER A 173 4.61 8.33 2.30
CA SER A 173 3.65 9.14 1.53
C SER A 173 4.32 9.91 0.41
N THR A 174 5.53 10.43 0.65
CA THR A 174 6.35 11.05 -0.41
C THR A 174 6.70 10.03 -1.50
N GLY A 175 7.04 8.79 -1.11
CA GLY A 175 7.22 7.70 -2.08
C GLY A 175 5.97 7.44 -2.93
N CYS A 176 4.79 7.43 -2.29
CA CYS A 176 3.51 7.29 -2.99
C CYS A 176 3.27 8.45 -3.98
N SER A 177 3.47 9.69 -3.55
CA SER A 177 3.27 10.87 -4.40
C SER A 177 4.25 10.90 -5.57
N MET A 178 5.52 10.55 -5.35
CA MET A 178 6.52 10.53 -6.43
C MET A 178 6.23 9.45 -7.46
N ILE A 179 5.71 8.29 -7.06
CA ILE A 179 5.30 7.24 -8.02
C ILE A 179 4.07 7.69 -8.83
N LEU A 180 3.10 8.36 -8.21
CA LEU A 180 1.95 8.93 -8.93
C LEU A 180 2.40 9.99 -9.95
N ILE A 181 3.27 10.91 -9.54
CA ILE A 181 3.87 11.91 -10.46
C ILE A 181 4.65 11.21 -11.58
N GLY A 182 5.46 10.19 -11.25
CA GLY A 182 6.24 9.43 -12.23
C GLY A 182 5.36 8.74 -13.26
N ALA A 183 4.27 8.10 -12.84
CA ALA A 183 3.29 7.50 -13.72
C ALA A 183 2.57 8.54 -14.60
N ALA A 184 2.19 9.68 -14.03
CA ALA A 184 1.59 10.77 -14.81
C ALA A 184 2.56 11.30 -15.89
N ARG A 185 3.86 11.41 -15.56
CA ARG A 185 4.89 11.84 -16.51
C ARG A 185 5.14 10.78 -17.58
N SER A 186 5.15 9.49 -17.25
CA SER A 186 5.35 8.44 -18.26
C SER A 186 4.24 8.43 -19.31
N LEU A 187 3.00 8.77 -18.90
CA LEU A 187 1.88 8.96 -19.84
C LEU A 187 2.11 10.15 -20.78
N GLN A 188 2.64 11.27 -20.28
CA GLN A 188 2.88 12.48 -21.08
C GLN A 188 4.06 12.32 -22.05
N PHE A 189 5.19 11.82 -21.56
CA PHE A 189 6.44 11.74 -22.32
C PHE A 189 6.65 10.40 -23.03
N GLN A 190 5.62 9.54 -23.04
CA GLN A 190 5.58 8.30 -23.83
C GLN A 190 6.75 7.34 -23.56
N SER A 191 7.09 7.12 -22.29
CA SER A 191 8.31 6.39 -21.92
C SER A 191 8.35 4.92 -22.36
N THR A 192 7.21 4.23 -22.35
CA THR A 192 7.04 2.84 -22.83
C THR A 192 5.61 2.65 -23.36
N THR A 193 5.39 1.67 -24.24
CA THR A 193 4.05 1.32 -24.76
C THR A 193 3.13 0.87 -23.63
N VAL A 194 3.65 0.10 -22.68
CA VAL A 194 2.90 -0.42 -21.53
C VAL A 194 2.51 0.70 -20.57
N SER A 195 3.40 1.68 -20.34
CA SER A 195 3.10 2.80 -19.44
C SER A 195 1.87 3.60 -19.90
N ARG A 196 1.63 3.72 -21.21
CA ARG A 196 0.47 4.42 -21.79
C ARG A 196 -0.87 3.79 -21.41
N ARG A 197 -0.86 2.51 -21.04
CA ARG A 197 -2.04 1.75 -20.67
C ARG A 197 -2.37 1.86 -19.18
N LEU A 198 -1.48 2.44 -18.38
CA LEU A 198 -1.72 2.64 -16.95
C LEU A 198 -2.86 3.63 -16.73
N VAL A 199 -3.77 3.27 -15.83
CA VAL A 199 -4.86 4.14 -15.38
C VAL A 199 -4.45 4.83 -14.09
N LEU A 200 -4.33 6.15 -14.13
CA LEU A 200 -4.17 6.96 -12.92
C LEU A 200 -5.54 7.25 -12.28
N PRO A 201 -5.57 7.40 -10.94
CA PRO A 201 -6.72 7.98 -10.25
C PRO A 201 -7.07 9.35 -10.85
N GLN A 202 -8.35 9.62 -11.11
CA GLN A 202 -8.77 10.87 -11.77
C GLN A 202 -8.31 12.13 -11.03
N ASP A 203 -8.29 12.07 -9.70
CA ASP A 203 -7.92 13.18 -8.81
C ASP A 203 -6.50 13.04 -8.24
N TRP A 204 -5.61 12.31 -8.92
CA TRP A 204 -4.25 12.05 -8.44
C TRP A 204 -3.48 13.35 -8.13
N ARG A 205 -3.70 14.39 -8.94
CA ARG A 205 -2.98 15.67 -8.81
C ARG A 205 -3.42 16.40 -7.56
N GLU A 206 -4.72 16.51 -7.36
CA GLU A 206 -5.35 17.13 -6.20
C GLU A 206 -4.90 16.44 -4.91
N ILE A 207 -4.87 15.10 -4.92
CA ILE A 207 -4.37 14.30 -3.79
C ILE A 207 -2.91 14.64 -3.47
N VAL A 208 -2.04 14.67 -4.48
CA VAL A 208 -0.62 14.97 -4.29
C VAL A 208 -0.41 16.42 -3.83
N VAL A 209 -1.16 17.37 -4.40
CA VAL A 209 -1.12 18.79 -3.98
C VAL A 209 -1.58 18.94 -2.53
N SER A 210 -2.70 18.29 -2.16
CA SER A 210 -3.21 18.30 -0.78
C SER A 210 -2.17 17.75 0.21
N PHE A 211 -1.52 16.64 -0.14
CA PHE A 211 -0.43 16.08 0.67
C PHE A 211 0.74 17.07 0.81
N LEU A 212 1.19 17.69 -0.29
CA LEU A 212 2.30 18.64 -0.23
C LEU A 212 1.97 19.91 0.56
N ASN A 213 0.76 20.44 0.41
CA ASN A 213 0.31 21.59 1.19
C ASN A 213 0.32 21.28 2.69
N GLY A 214 -0.11 20.08 3.08
CA GLY A 214 -0.01 19.65 4.48
C GLY A 214 1.42 19.40 4.97
N LEU A 215 2.38 19.11 4.08
CA LEU A 215 3.81 19.05 4.39
C LEU A 215 4.49 20.41 4.49
N GLU A 216 3.88 21.49 3.99
CA GLU A 216 4.49 22.81 3.93
C GLU A 216 4.94 23.33 5.29
N LYS A 217 4.20 23.01 6.36
CA LYS A 217 4.60 23.37 7.74
C LYS A 217 5.93 22.76 8.19
N TYR A 218 6.39 21.71 7.52
CA TYR A 218 7.69 21.06 7.74
C TYR A 218 8.74 21.46 6.68
N ALA A 219 8.46 22.43 5.80
CA ALA A 219 9.34 22.83 4.72
C ALA A 219 10.71 23.38 5.19
N ARG A 220 10.79 23.84 6.44
CA ARG A 220 12.02 24.33 7.08
C ARG A 220 12.60 23.37 8.12
N GLU A 221 11.99 22.20 8.32
CA GLU A 221 12.50 21.20 9.26
C GLU A 221 13.81 20.60 8.75
N THR A 222 14.87 20.78 9.53
CA THR A 222 16.24 20.35 9.18
C THR A 222 16.49 18.88 9.55
N ARG A 223 15.66 18.29 10.41
CA ARG A 223 15.76 16.89 10.84
C ARG A 223 15.00 15.94 9.92
N GLY A 224 15.46 14.70 9.82
CA GLY A 224 14.74 13.62 9.14
C GLY A 224 14.60 13.79 7.62
N GLY A 225 15.18 14.83 7.01
CA GLY A 225 15.15 15.08 5.56
C GLY A 225 13.81 15.54 5.00
N VAL A 226 12.84 15.91 5.85
CA VAL A 226 11.47 16.24 5.40
C VAL A 226 11.42 17.46 4.50
N ALA A 227 12.22 18.50 4.78
CA ALA A 227 12.33 19.65 3.90
C ALA A 227 12.76 19.25 2.47
N SER A 228 13.65 18.26 2.34
CA SER A 228 14.08 17.73 1.03
C SER A 228 12.96 16.93 0.35
N LEU A 229 12.17 16.17 1.11
CA LEU A 229 11.01 15.44 0.58
C LEU A 229 9.93 16.39 0.05
N TYR A 230 9.65 17.48 0.78
CA TYR A 230 8.72 18.52 0.34
C TYR A 230 9.19 19.18 -0.96
N ARG A 231 10.47 19.59 -1.03
CA ARG A 231 11.07 20.17 -2.25
C ARG A 231 11.00 19.20 -3.42
N LEU A 232 11.34 17.93 -3.20
CA LEU A 232 11.29 16.90 -4.24
C LEU A 232 9.90 16.75 -4.83
N GLY A 233 8.86 16.67 -3.98
CA GLY A 233 7.47 16.58 -4.43
C GLY A 233 7.01 17.82 -5.21
N ARG A 234 7.37 19.02 -4.75
CA ARG A 234 7.08 20.27 -5.49
C ARG A 234 7.77 20.30 -6.85
N CYS A 235 9.07 19.98 -6.91
CA CYS A 235 9.80 19.88 -8.18
C CYS A 235 9.22 18.81 -9.12
N GLY A 236 8.71 17.71 -8.57
CA GLY A 236 8.03 16.67 -9.34
C GLY A 236 6.74 17.15 -10.01
N LEU A 237 6.03 18.12 -9.43
CA LEU A 237 4.85 18.72 -10.04
C LEU A 237 5.16 19.83 -11.05
N ASN A 238 6.38 20.36 -11.09
CA ASN A 238 6.75 21.37 -12.08
C ASN A 238 6.55 20.80 -13.50
N GLY A 239 5.88 21.57 -14.37
CA GLY A 239 5.55 21.14 -15.74
C GLY A 239 4.20 20.45 -15.90
N PHE A 240 3.39 20.36 -14.83
CA PHE A 240 1.96 20.01 -14.89
C PHE A 240 1.07 21.23 -14.67
#